data_AF-A0A0S4JT41-F1
#
_entry.id   AF-A0A0S4JT41-F1
#
_cell.length_a   1.000
_cell.length_b   1.000
_cell.length_c   1.000
_cell.angle_alpha   90.00
_cell.angle_beta   90.00
_cell.angle_gamma   90.00
#
_symmetry.space_group_name_H-M   'P 1'
#
loop_
_entity.id
_entity.type
_entity.pdbx_description
1 polymer ?
#
loop_
_entity_poly.entity_id
_entity_poly.type
_entity_poly.pdbx_seq_one_letter_code
_entity_poly.pdbx_strand_id
1 'polypeptide(L)'
;MQKSHQAMLRRTIIIRIGAYSRFMRETKNHPKLKGLSIPARGKALAKLYHELSPAEAEALKARANATSAPRRVQKPPVTRMPTDYNLFVRRHITAPLREKAHGRAPRSHP
;
A
#
# COMPACT_ATOMS: atom_id res chain seq x y z
N MET A 1 12.91 48.75 -13.63
CA MET A 1 13.54 47.42 -13.50
C MET A 1 12.60 46.49 -12.73
N GLN A 2 11.84 45.65 -13.43
CA GLN A 2 10.87 44.73 -12.81
C GLN A 2 11.55 43.37 -12.56
N LYS A 3 11.70 43.01 -11.28
CA LYS A 3 12.24 41.69 -10.89
C LYS A 3 11.13 40.65 -11.00
N SER A 4 11.21 39.82 -12.03
CA SER A 4 10.37 38.62 -12.17
C SER A 4 10.76 37.59 -11.11
N HIS A 5 10.02 37.55 -10.01
CA HIS A 5 10.10 36.46 -9.04
C HIS A 5 9.45 35.22 -9.67
N GLN A 6 10.28 34.42 -10.33
CA GLN A 6 9.94 33.08 -10.77
C GLN A 6 9.58 32.26 -9.52
N ALA A 7 8.28 32.05 -9.31
CA ALA A 7 7.77 31.20 -8.25
C ALA A 7 8.24 29.77 -8.52
N MET A 8 9.28 29.35 -7.81
CA MET A 8 9.69 27.96 -7.71
C MET A 8 8.52 27.18 -7.09
N LEU A 9 7.66 26.61 -7.94
CA LEU A 9 6.61 25.67 -7.56
C LEU A 9 7.29 24.49 -6.88
N ARG A 10 7.43 24.56 -5.55
CA ARG A 10 7.76 23.39 -4.73
C ARG A 10 6.70 22.35 -5.05
N ARG A 11 7.09 21.35 -5.82
CA ARG A 11 6.24 20.22 -6.22
C ARG A 11 5.90 19.46 -4.94
N THR A 12 4.90 19.91 -4.22
CA THR A 12 4.37 19.22 -3.04
C THR A 12 3.76 17.95 -3.57
N ILE A 13 4.50 16.84 -3.47
CA ILE A 13 3.99 15.53 -3.81
C ILE A 13 2.87 15.27 -2.80
N ILE A 14 1.62 15.45 -3.24
CA ILE A 14 0.45 15.09 -2.45
C ILE A 14 0.39 13.56 -2.49
N ILE A 15 0.89 12.93 -1.44
CA ILE A 15 0.84 11.47 -1.29
C ILE A 15 -0.53 11.12 -0.68
N ARG A 16 -1.16 10.06 -1.19
CA ARG A 16 -2.34 9.46 -0.57
C ARG A 16 -1.96 8.90 0.81
N ILE A 17 -2.49 9.52 1.87
CA ILE A 17 -2.27 9.09 3.26
C ILE A 17 -3.55 8.47 3.84
N GLY A 18 -3.42 7.35 4.56
CA GLY A 18 -4.52 6.74 5.28
C GLY A 18 -4.86 7.47 6.58
N ALA A 19 -5.98 7.11 7.21
CA ALA A 19 -6.45 7.71 8.47
C ALA A 19 -5.39 7.57 9.58
N TYR A 20 -4.77 6.40 9.74
CA TYR A 20 -3.71 6.19 10.72
C TYR A 20 -2.48 7.08 10.48
N SER A 21 -2.00 7.18 9.23
CA SER A 21 -0.87 8.05 8.88
C SER A 21 -1.18 9.53 9.15
N ARG A 22 -2.43 9.95 8.91
CA ARG A 22 -2.90 11.29 9.26
C ARG A 22 -2.88 11.49 10.78
N PHE A 23 -3.39 10.52 11.54
CA PHE A 23 -3.37 10.55 13.01
C PHE A 23 -1.95 10.68 13.55
N MET A 24 -0.99 9.89 13.06
CA MET A 24 0.42 9.99 13.48
C MET A 24 1.02 11.38 13.25
N ARG A 25 0.62 12.06 12.15
CA ARG A 25 1.04 13.44 11.88
C ARG A 25 0.40 14.44 12.84
N GLU A 26 -0.89 14.28 13.14
CA GLU A 26 -1.65 15.14 14.06
C GLU A 26 -1.15 14.99 15.51
N THR A 27 -0.80 13.78 15.93
CA THR A 27 -0.42 13.46 17.32
C THR A 27 1.08 13.34 17.58
N LYS A 28 1.94 13.78 16.64
CA LYS A 28 3.40 13.64 16.76
C LYS A 28 4.01 14.26 18.03
N ASN A 29 3.36 15.29 18.59
CA ASN A 29 3.79 16.05 19.76
C ASN A 29 3.05 15.65 21.05
N HIS A 30 2.30 14.55 21.02
CA HIS A 30 1.50 14.10 22.16
C HIS A 30 2.38 13.82 23.39
N PRO A 31 1.99 14.23 24.61
CA PRO A 31 2.81 14.09 25.81
C PRO A 31 3.20 12.64 26.10
N LYS A 32 2.29 11.68 25.88
CA LYS A 32 2.56 10.23 26.00
C LYS A 32 3.67 9.70 25.08
N LEU A 33 4.13 10.48 24.09
CA LEU A 33 5.18 10.10 23.14
C LEU A 33 6.52 10.78 23.42
N LYS A 34 6.57 11.73 24.37
CA LYS A 34 7.80 12.40 24.76
C LYS A 34 8.69 11.42 25.54
N GLY A 35 9.97 11.39 25.22
CA GLY A 35 10.95 10.50 25.88
C GLY A 35 10.89 9.03 25.45
N LEU A 36 9.90 8.60 24.66
CA LEU A 36 9.86 7.24 24.12
C LEU A 36 10.83 7.07 22.95
N SER A 37 11.49 5.92 22.90
CA SER A 37 12.28 5.49 21.74
C SER A 37 11.39 5.35 20.49
N ILE A 38 11.98 5.54 19.31
CA ILE A 38 11.28 5.42 18.02
C ILE A 38 10.41 4.14 17.91
N PRO A 39 10.90 2.94 18.24
CA PRO A 39 10.08 1.73 18.18
C PRO A 39 8.95 1.71 19.22
N ALA A 40 9.15 2.28 20.41
CA ALA A 40 8.10 2.36 21.43
C ALA A 40 6.98 3.34 21.04
N ARG A 41 7.30 4.41 20.32
CA ARG A 41 6.33 5.39 19.83
C ARG A 41 5.30 4.76 18.89
N GLY A 42 5.72 3.84 18.01
CA GLY A 42 4.80 3.13 17.12
C GLY A 42 3.74 2.34 17.88
N LYS A 43 4.16 1.58 18.90
CA LYS A 43 3.25 0.81 19.76
C LYS A 43 2.28 1.71 20.54
N ALA A 44 2.78 2.82 21.11
CA ALA A 44 1.95 3.78 21.85
C ALA A 44 0.92 4.47 20.93
N LEU A 45 1.32 4.87 19.73
CA LEU A 45 0.43 5.47 18.74
C LEU A 45 -0.66 4.50 18.27
N ALA A 46 -0.33 3.21 18.09
CA ALA A 46 -1.32 2.20 17.75
C ALA A 46 -2.39 2.05 18.85
N LYS A 47 -1.98 2.00 20.13
CA LYS A 47 -2.93 1.96 21.25
C LYS A 47 -3.87 3.17 21.27
N LEU A 48 -3.31 4.38 21.18
CA LEU A 48 -4.10 5.62 21.14
C LEU A 48 -5.07 5.67 19.96
N TYR A 49 -4.68 5.08 18.82
CA TYR A 49 -5.56 5.01 17.66
C TYR A 49 -6.73 4.04 17.86
N HIS A 50 -6.51 2.93 18.58
CA HIS A 50 -7.59 1.99 18.91
C HIS A 50 -8.52 2.50 20.03
N GLU A 51 -8.04 3.44 20.85
CA GLU A 51 -8.83 4.12 21.89
C GLU A 51 -9.75 5.22 21.32
N LEU A 52 -9.62 5.59 20.05
CA LEU A 52 -10.49 6.59 19.40
C LEU A 52 -11.95 6.12 19.40
N SER A 53 -12.86 7.03 19.71
CA SER A 53 -14.28 6.78 19.52
C SER A 53 -14.60 6.60 18.03
N PRO A 54 -15.69 5.87 17.67
CA PRO A 54 -16.09 5.71 16.28
C PRO A 54 -16.31 7.05 15.56
N ALA A 55 -16.85 8.05 16.27
CA ALA A 55 -17.08 9.39 15.72
C ALA A 55 -15.76 10.10 15.36
N GLU A 56 -14.76 10.03 16.23
CA GLU A 56 -13.44 10.62 15.98
C GLU A 56 -12.70 9.90 14.85
N ALA A 57 -12.85 8.58 14.78
CA ALA A 57 -12.29 7.77 13.71
C ALA A 57 -12.89 8.14 12.33
N GLU A 58 -14.21 8.35 12.24
CA GLU A 58 -14.87 8.81 11.01
C GLU A 58 -14.45 10.24 10.64
N ALA A 59 -14.39 11.15 11.61
CA ALA A 59 -13.90 12.51 11.38
C ALA A 59 -12.46 12.50 10.85
N LEU A 60 -11.60 11.65 11.39
CA LEU A 60 -10.23 11.46 10.95
C LEU A 60 -10.15 10.90 9.52
N LYS A 61 -10.99 9.90 9.17
CA LYS A 61 -11.08 9.36 7.81
C LYS A 61 -11.50 10.44 6.81
N ALA A 62 -12.49 11.27 7.15
CA ALA A 62 -12.92 12.39 6.31
C ALA A 62 -11.77 13.37 6.05
N ARG A 63 -11.02 13.76 7.10
CA ARG A 63 -9.85 14.64 6.97
C ARG A 63 -8.72 14.03 6.13
N ALA A 64 -8.46 12.73 6.30
CA ALA A 64 -7.45 12.03 5.52
C ALA A 64 -7.81 11.99 4.04
N ASN A 65 -9.08 11.72 3.70
CA ASN A 65 -9.56 11.70 2.33
C ASN A 65 -9.51 13.09 1.67
N ALA A 66 -9.87 14.15 2.39
CA ALA A 66 -9.82 15.52 1.88
C ALA A 66 -8.41 15.99 1.50
N THR A 67 -7.38 15.45 2.14
CA THR A 67 -5.97 15.83 1.88
C THR A 67 -5.25 14.83 0.96
N SER A 68 -5.90 13.73 0.57
CA SER A 68 -5.28 12.66 -0.20
C SER A 68 -5.30 12.96 -1.69
N ALA A 69 -4.22 12.61 -2.40
CA ALA A 69 -4.26 12.57 -3.85
C ALA A 69 -5.35 11.59 -4.34
N PRO A 70 -5.96 11.88 -5.50
CA PRO A 70 -6.96 11.01 -6.09
C PRO A 70 -6.38 9.62 -6.35
N ARG A 71 -7.19 8.58 -6.11
CA ARG A 71 -6.80 7.21 -6.41
C ARG A 71 -6.55 7.10 -7.92
N ARG A 72 -5.32 6.75 -8.31
CA ARG A 72 -5.03 6.39 -9.70
C ARG A 72 -5.91 5.21 -10.08
N VAL A 73 -6.81 5.43 -11.04
CA VAL A 73 -7.59 4.35 -11.64
C VAL A 73 -6.59 3.40 -12.30
N GLN A 74 -6.51 2.17 -11.80
CA GLN A 74 -5.71 1.15 -12.46
C GLN A 74 -6.43 0.77 -13.74
N LYS A 75 -5.77 1.00 -14.88
CA LYS A 75 -6.24 0.45 -16.15
C LYS A 75 -6.14 -1.08 -16.02
N PRO A 76 -7.14 -1.84 -16.51
CA PRO A 76 -7.02 -3.29 -16.52
C PRO A 76 -5.70 -3.68 -17.22
N PRO A 77 -5.02 -4.73 -16.75
CA PRO A 77 -3.81 -5.19 -17.40
C PRO A 77 -4.15 -5.53 -18.85
N VAL A 78 -3.48 -4.86 -19.79
CA VAL A 78 -3.61 -5.18 -21.21
C VAL A 78 -2.97 -6.54 -21.41
N THR A 79 -3.78 -7.57 -21.63
CA THR A 79 -3.30 -8.89 -22.05
C THR A 79 -2.78 -8.77 -23.47
N ARG A 80 -1.46 -8.56 -23.60
CA ARG A 80 -0.80 -8.64 -24.91
C ARG A 80 -0.78 -10.10 -25.36
N MET A 81 -1.08 -10.34 -26.63
CA MET A 81 -0.87 -11.66 -27.24
C MET A 81 0.60 -12.07 -27.04
N PRO A 82 0.87 -13.35 -26.72
CA PRO A 82 2.24 -13.84 -26.64
C PRO A 82 2.99 -13.56 -27.95
N THR A 83 4.19 -13.01 -27.86
CA THR A 83 5.11 -12.87 -28.99
C THR A 83 5.65 -14.24 -29.41
N ASP A 84 6.20 -14.34 -30.62
CA ASP A 84 6.82 -15.57 -31.11
C ASP A 84 7.91 -16.09 -30.17
N TYR A 85 8.70 -15.19 -29.59
CA TYR A 85 9.69 -15.54 -28.56
C TYR A 85 9.04 -16.13 -27.30
N ASN A 86 7.93 -15.55 -26.81
CA ASN A 86 7.21 -16.11 -25.66
C ASN A 86 6.64 -17.51 -25.95
N LEU A 87 6.19 -17.75 -27.19
CA LEU A 87 5.75 -19.07 -27.63
C LEU A 87 6.92 -20.06 -27.71
N PHE A 88 8.06 -19.63 -28.25
CA PHE A 88 9.28 -20.41 -28.31
C PHE A 88 9.77 -20.84 -26.92
N VAL A 89 9.90 -19.90 -25.98
CA VAL A 89 10.34 -20.20 -24.60
C VAL A 89 9.38 -21.16 -23.89
N ARG A 90 8.06 -20.97 -24.07
CA ARG A 90 7.05 -21.88 -23.52
C ARG A 90 7.17 -23.30 -24.06
N ARG A 91 7.49 -23.45 -25.35
CA ARG A 91 7.62 -24.75 -26.02
C ARG A 91 8.92 -25.47 -25.69
N HIS A 92 10.01 -24.74 -25.49
CA HIS A 92 11.35 -25.33 -25.44
C HIS A 92 12.07 -25.22 -24.10
N ILE A 93 11.62 -24.35 -23.19
CA ILE A 93 12.37 -24.04 -21.96
C ILE A 93 11.52 -24.25 -20.70
N THR A 94 10.19 -24.06 -20.76
CA THR A 94 9.35 -24.01 -19.54
C THR A 94 8.66 -25.33 -19.14
N ALA A 95 9.16 -26.49 -19.58
CA ALA A 95 8.75 -27.80 -19.05
C ALA A 95 10.00 -28.52 -18.51
N PRO A 96 10.14 -28.62 -17.16
CA PRO A 96 9.55 -29.76 -16.46
C PRO A 96 9.10 -29.43 -15.01
N LEU A 97 7.81 -29.19 -14.76
CA LEU A 97 7.25 -29.19 -13.38
C LEU A 97 5.82 -29.76 -13.29
N ARG A 98 5.35 -30.51 -14.30
CA ARG A 98 3.97 -31.03 -14.32
C ARG A 98 3.85 -32.55 -14.51
N GLU A 99 4.82 -33.32 -14.03
CA GLU A 99 4.79 -34.80 -14.08
C GLU A 99 4.91 -35.49 -12.71
N LYS A 100 4.35 -34.90 -11.64
CA LYS A 100 4.06 -35.64 -10.40
C LYS A 100 2.65 -35.34 -9.90
N ALA A 101 1.64 -35.74 -10.66
CA ALA A 101 0.26 -35.69 -10.19
C ALA A 101 -0.70 -36.74 -10.80
N HIS A 102 -0.21 -37.85 -11.37
CA HIS A 102 -1.09 -38.98 -11.71
C HIS A 102 -0.39 -40.31 -11.41
N GLY A 103 -0.46 -40.70 -10.15
CA GLY A 103 0.09 -41.94 -9.63
C GLY A 103 -0.35 -42.19 -8.19
N ARG A 104 -1.64 -42.00 -7.89
CA ARG A 104 -2.24 -42.49 -6.64
C ARG A 104 -3.07 -43.71 -7.00
N ALA A 105 -2.51 -44.89 -6.73
CA ALA A 105 -3.23 -46.15 -6.84
C ALA A 105 -4.52 -46.10 -5.99
N PRO A 106 -5.63 -46.72 -6.44
CA PRO A 106 -6.81 -46.85 -5.60
C PRO A 106 -6.47 -47.72 -4.39
N ARG A 107 -6.74 -47.20 -3.17
CA ARG A 107 -6.71 -48.02 -1.96
C ARG A 107 -7.91 -48.96 -2.01
N SER A 108 -7.69 -50.24 -2.27
CA SER A 108 -8.60 -51.30 -1.86
C SER A 108 -8.65 -51.33 -0.33
N HIS A 109 -9.85 -51.30 0.26
CA HIS A 109 -10.08 -51.58 1.68
C HIS A 109 -10.76 -52.96 1.77
N PRO A 110 -10.44 -53.80 2.78
CA PRO A 110 -11.29 -54.92 3.16
C PRO A 110 -12.61 -54.43 3.79
#